data_AF-A0A0C2YUI6-F1
#
_entry.id   AF-A0A0C2YUI6-F1
#
_cell.length_a   1.000
_cell.length_b   1.000
_cell.length_c   1.000
_cell.angle_alpha   90.00
_cell.angle_beta   90.00
_cell.angle_gamma   90.00
#
_symmetry.space_group_name_H-M   'P 1'
#
loop_
_entity.id
_entity.type
_entity.pdbx_description
1 polymer ?
#
loop_
_entity_poly.entity_id
_entity_poly.type
_entity_poly.pdbx_seq_one_letter_code
_entity_poly.pdbx_strand_id
1 'polypeptide(L)'
;MHISHLLALALSTLSLVNARIEASEIALNAAKGLRLISLAEGVDPVWKTEAEVFKLLRSHIKFFDVTEVYEDEQRLSMAKAKAVAVAYPPISHQSVVTPLLKTVSTSNMQNNLGVLTTFNNRYYKASTGASASVWIRDMVANYTKTYGRSDVTVSLFSHSFVQSSIIAKIPGKNSGGSTTILGAHMDSINLADPTGGRAPGADDDGTGTVNLIEAFRVLLASNFRPTDPVEFHWYAAEEVGLLGSQAIATSYKSKGVKVKAFMQLDMSGYFKPGTTEVMALQADFIDPALNTFLKALITAYSRIPWAMDKACGYACSDHASWYKAGFPSAFPYEAITGNDNPNIHSAKDTTSVAGFSWAHSLEFAKIAVAFAYELAV
;
A
#
# COMPACT_ATOMS: atom_id res chain seq x y z
N MET A 1 -18.43 60.45 36.33
CA MET A 1 -18.26 60.64 34.86
C MET A 1 -16.87 60.18 34.48
N HIS A 2 -16.67 58.86 34.28
CA HIS A 2 -15.42 58.29 33.77
C HIS A 2 -15.76 57.19 32.77
N ILE A 3 -15.62 57.57 31.50
CA ILE A 3 -15.55 56.70 30.33
C ILE A 3 -14.08 56.28 30.23
N SER A 4 -13.78 54.99 30.02
CA SER A 4 -12.62 54.53 29.23
C SER A 4 -12.63 53.00 29.02
N HIS A 5 -13.10 52.64 27.82
CA HIS A 5 -12.55 51.64 26.91
C HIS A 5 -12.41 50.16 27.30
N LEU A 6 -13.40 49.37 26.86
CA LEU A 6 -13.20 47.97 26.45
C LEU A 6 -12.26 47.92 25.23
N LEU A 7 -11.11 47.26 25.37
CA LEU A 7 -10.35 46.73 24.24
C LEU A 7 -11.02 45.44 23.78
N ALA A 8 -11.75 45.48 22.67
CA ALA A 8 -12.11 44.29 21.93
C ALA A 8 -10.87 43.82 21.16
N LEU A 9 -10.27 42.71 21.61
CA LEU A 9 -9.24 42.01 20.84
C LEU A 9 -9.94 41.34 19.64
N ALA A 10 -9.90 41.99 18.48
CA ALA A 10 -10.19 41.34 17.23
C ALA A 10 -9.04 40.35 16.95
N LEU A 11 -9.22 39.08 17.30
CA LEU A 11 -8.40 38.02 16.72
C LEU A 11 -8.73 37.96 15.22
N SER A 12 -7.89 38.61 14.42
CA SER A 12 -7.81 38.33 12.99
C SER A 12 -7.41 36.86 12.84
N THR A 13 -8.37 36.02 12.46
CA THR A 13 -8.04 34.73 11.85
C THR A 13 -7.31 35.05 10.55
N LEU A 14 -5.97 35.11 10.59
CA LEU A 14 -5.19 34.91 9.38
C LEU A 14 -5.54 33.50 8.91
N SER A 15 -6.46 33.42 7.94
CA SER A 15 -6.47 32.31 7.02
C SER A 15 -5.07 32.26 6.41
N LEU A 16 -4.25 31.32 6.87
CA LEU A 16 -3.07 30.87 6.14
C LEU A 16 -3.61 30.37 4.80
N VAL A 17 -3.61 31.25 3.80
CA VAL A 17 -3.75 30.84 2.42
C VAL A 17 -2.42 30.16 2.13
N ASN A 18 -2.38 28.83 2.17
CA ASN A 18 -1.20 28.07 1.76
C ASN A 18 -0.75 28.63 0.41
N ALA A 19 0.48 29.16 0.34
CA ALA A 19 1.00 29.70 -0.90
C ALA A 19 1.13 28.53 -1.87
N ARG A 20 0.30 28.55 -2.92
CA ARG A 20 0.29 27.53 -3.98
C ARG A 20 1.69 27.44 -4.60
N ILE A 21 2.21 26.23 -4.76
CA ILE A 21 3.44 26.02 -5.53
C ILE A 21 3.03 25.79 -6.98
N GLU A 22 3.45 26.70 -7.86
CA GLU A 22 3.11 26.67 -9.28
C GLU A 22 3.82 25.52 -10.01
N ALA A 23 3.17 24.97 -11.05
CA ALA A 23 3.71 23.84 -11.83
C ALA A 23 5.09 24.13 -12.43
N SER A 24 5.33 25.38 -12.83
CA SER A 24 6.63 25.83 -13.36
C SER A 24 7.73 25.80 -12.31
N GLU A 25 7.42 26.13 -11.05
CA GLU A 25 8.37 26.03 -9.94
C GLU A 25 8.70 24.57 -9.63
N ILE A 26 7.68 23.69 -9.61
CA ILE A 26 7.87 22.25 -9.38
C ILE A 26 8.80 21.67 -10.45
N ALA A 27 8.51 21.92 -11.72
CA ALA A 27 9.33 21.45 -12.84
C ALA A 27 10.78 21.98 -12.76
N LEU A 28 10.95 23.26 -12.43
CA LEU A 28 12.26 23.90 -12.34
C LEU A 28 13.09 23.34 -11.17
N ASN A 29 12.48 23.07 -10.02
CA ASN A 29 13.17 22.49 -8.87
C ASN A 29 13.44 20.99 -9.03
N ALA A 30 12.50 20.25 -9.63
CA ALA A 30 12.71 18.85 -10.00
C ALA A 30 13.87 18.69 -11.00
N ALA A 31 14.00 19.58 -11.98
CA ALA A 31 15.12 19.61 -12.92
C ALA A 31 16.48 19.89 -12.24
N LYS A 32 16.49 20.51 -11.06
CA LYS A 32 17.68 20.69 -10.22
C LYS A 32 17.95 19.50 -9.29
N GLY A 33 17.14 18.45 -9.35
CA GLY A 33 17.24 17.28 -8.47
C GLY A 33 16.66 17.49 -7.06
N LEU A 34 15.86 18.54 -6.85
CA LEU A 34 15.13 18.73 -5.60
C LEU A 34 13.84 17.91 -5.59
N ARG A 35 13.45 17.46 -4.40
CA ARG A 35 12.21 16.72 -4.13
C ARG A 35 11.34 17.51 -3.17
N LEU A 36 10.05 17.58 -3.43
CA LEU A 36 9.06 18.26 -2.61
C LEU A 36 8.51 17.26 -1.58
N ILE A 37 8.90 17.42 -0.32
CA ILE A 37 8.66 16.44 0.74
C ILE A 37 7.61 16.95 1.72
N SER A 38 6.52 16.20 1.89
CA SER A 38 5.53 16.43 2.93
C SER A 38 5.87 15.58 4.15
N LEU A 39 5.99 16.22 5.32
CA LEU A 39 6.45 15.60 6.57
C LEU A 39 5.33 15.38 7.59
N ALA A 40 4.18 16.03 7.41
CA ALA A 40 3.03 15.92 8.31
C ALA A 40 1.74 16.38 7.61
N GLU A 41 0.60 15.91 8.12
CA GLU A 41 -0.71 16.36 7.68
C GLU A 41 -0.91 17.85 8.02
N GLY A 42 -1.43 18.62 7.06
CA GLY A 42 -1.71 20.05 7.23
C GLY A 42 -0.48 20.95 7.24
N VAL A 43 0.73 20.42 7.00
CA VAL A 43 1.97 21.19 6.90
C VAL A 43 2.42 21.28 5.45
N ASP A 44 2.79 22.48 5.01
CA ASP A 44 3.30 22.70 3.65
C ASP A 44 4.54 21.84 3.37
N PRO A 45 4.63 21.23 2.18
CA PRO A 45 5.78 20.43 1.83
C PRO A 45 7.02 21.33 1.62
N VAL A 46 8.19 20.74 1.85
CA VAL A 46 9.48 21.43 1.79
C VAL A 46 10.39 20.84 0.72
N TRP A 47 11.10 21.71 0.01
CA TRP A 47 12.12 21.27 -0.95
C TRP A 47 13.32 20.65 -0.21
N LYS A 48 13.75 19.48 -0.69
CA LYS A 48 14.87 18.70 -0.15
C LYS A 48 15.77 18.22 -1.29
N THR A 49 17.06 18.23 -1.06
CA THR A 49 18.03 17.52 -1.91
C THR A 49 17.92 16.00 -1.71
N GLU A 50 18.39 15.19 -2.66
CA GLU A 50 18.43 13.73 -2.50
C GLU A 50 19.20 13.29 -1.24
N ALA A 51 20.30 13.98 -0.91
CA ALA A 51 21.06 13.72 0.30
C ALA A 51 20.24 13.97 1.58
N GLU A 52 19.40 15.00 1.61
CA GLU A 52 18.49 15.25 2.73
C GLU A 52 17.36 14.22 2.79
N VAL A 53 16.81 13.78 1.65
CA VAL A 53 15.83 12.68 1.60
C VAL A 53 16.43 11.40 2.18
N PHE A 54 17.64 11.03 1.77
CA PHE A 54 18.34 9.87 2.35
C PHE A 54 18.62 10.04 3.85
N LYS A 55 18.82 11.26 4.34
CA LYS A 55 18.94 11.52 5.77
C LYS A 55 17.62 11.25 6.50
N LEU A 56 16.48 11.62 5.93
CA LEU A 56 15.16 11.30 6.49
C LEU A 56 14.95 9.78 6.58
N LEU A 57 15.21 9.07 5.48
CA LEU A 57 15.10 7.60 5.42
C LEU A 57 15.98 6.91 6.49
N ARG A 58 17.26 7.28 6.57
CA ARG A 58 18.18 6.73 7.60
C ARG A 58 17.83 7.11 9.03
N SER A 59 17.02 8.15 9.22
CA SER A 59 16.51 8.56 10.53
C SER A 59 15.14 7.95 10.82
N HIS A 60 14.64 7.06 9.95
CA HIS A 60 13.29 6.48 10.01
C HIS A 60 12.19 7.55 10.12
N ILE A 61 12.42 8.72 9.53
CA ILE A 61 11.41 9.77 9.41
C ILE A 61 10.59 9.46 8.18
N LYS A 62 9.30 9.21 8.39
CA LYS A 62 8.33 8.90 7.35
C LYS A 62 7.86 10.17 6.65
N PHE A 63 7.65 10.10 5.34
CA PHE A 63 7.26 11.24 4.52
C PHE A 63 6.56 10.80 3.24
N PHE A 64 5.78 11.70 2.65
CA PHE A 64 5.41 11.60 1.24
C PHE A 64 6.38 12.43 0.41
N ASP A 65 6.87 11.86 -0.67
CA ASP A 65 7.45 12.65 -1.74
C ASP A 65 6.33 13.02 -2.72
N VAL A 66 5.90 14.28 -2.68
CA VAL A 66 4.76 14.77 -3.46
C VAL A 66 5.19 15.42 -4.77
N THR A 67 6.49 15.36 -5.12
CA THR A 67 7.07 16.09 -6.28
C THR A 67 6.26 15.89 -7.56
N GLU A 68 5.76 14.68 -7.80
CA GLU A 68 5.10 14.32 -9.06
C GLU A 68 3.56 14.44 -9.02
N VAL A 69 2.98 14.62 -7.83
CA VAL A 69 1.52 14.64 -7.64
C VAL A 69 0.98 15.94 -7.07
N TYR A 70 1.83 16.82 -6.54
CA TYR A 70 1.40 18.00 -5.79
C TYR A 70 0.54 18.98 -6.61
N GLU A 71 0.79 19.12 -7.92
CA GLU A 71 -0.06 19.94 -8.80
C GLU A 71 -1.49 19.40 -8.85
N ASP A 72 -1.63 18.08 -9.05
CA ASP A 72 -2.91 17.40 -9.08
C ASP A 72 -3.61 17.43 -7.72
N GLU A 73 -2.87 17.24 -6.63
CA GLU A 73 -3.40 17.32 -5.26
C GLU A 73 -3.97 18.71 -4.97
N GLN A 74 -3.24 19.78 -5.32
CA GLN A 74 -3.72 21.15 -5.18
C GLN A 74 -5.02 21.35 -5.97
N ARG A 75 -5.08 20.89 -7.23
CA ARG A 75 -6.28 20.97 -8.08
C ARG A 75 -7.47 20.19 -7.49
N LEU A 76 -7.23 18.98 -7.00
CA LEU A 76 -8.27 18.09 -6.47
C LEU A 76 -8.77 18.52 -5.10
N SER A 77 -7.95 19.18 -4.28
CA SER A 77 -8.37 19.73 -2.97
C SER A 77 -9.46 20.81 -3.10
N MET A 78 -9.47 21.54 -4.23
CA MET A 78 -10.46 22.57 -4.53
C MET A 78 -11.82 21.97 -4.95
N ALA A 79 -11.81 20.74 -5.47
CA ALA A 79 -13.01 20.00 -5.81
C ALA A 79 -13.60 19.40 -4.54
N LYS A 80 -14.53 20.14 -3.89
CA LYS A 80 -15.28 19.66 -2.71
C LYS A 80 -16.13 18.43 -3.05
N ALA A 81 -15.55 17.24 -3.02
CA ALA A 81 -16.28 15.99 -2.99
C ALA A 81 -16.22 15.43 -1.57
N LYS A 82 -17.37 15.39 -0.90
CA LYS A 82 -17.51 14.66 0.37
C LYS A 82 -17.43 13.17 0.04
N ALA A 83 -16.43 12.47 0.58
CA ALA A 83 -16.37 11.01 0.45
C ALA A 83 -17.69 10.42 0.98
N VAL A 84 -18.36 9.62 0.16
CA VAL A 84 -19.55 8.90 0.58
C VAL A 84 -19.10 7.76 1.48
N ALA A 85 -19.58 7.74 2.72
CA ALA A 85 -19.28 6.64 3.65
C ALA A 85 -19.69 5.30 3.01
N VAL A 86 -18.74 4.37 2.93
CA VAL A 86 -18.98 3.03 2.39
C VAL A 86 -19.49 2.15 3.54
N ALA A 87 -20.61 1.46 3.30
CA ALA A 87 -21.11 0.45 4.21
C ALA A 87 -20.57 -0.93 3.80
N TYR A 88 -20.07 -1.69 4.76
CA TYR A 88 -19.55 -3.03 4.54
C TYR A 88 -20.53 -4.09 5.04
N PRO A 89 -20.86 -5.09 4.22
CA PRO A 89 -21.80 -6.14 4.62
C PRO A 89 -21.18 -7.06 5.70
N PRO A 90 -22.01 -7.75 6.50
CA PRO A 90 -21.54 -8.83 7.35
C PRO A 90 -20.88 -9.95 6.54
N ILE A 91 -19.92 -10.64 7.14
CA ILE A 91 -19.28 -11.82 6.54
C ILE A 91 -20.33 -12.90 6.31
N SER A 92 -20.55 -13.30 5.05
CA SER A 92 -21.69 -14.16 4.69
C SER A 92 -21.39 -15.22 3.63
N HIS A 93 -20.16 -15.29 3.12
CA HIS A 93 -19.78 -16.22 2.05
C HIS A 93 -18.90 -17.39 2.53
N GLN A 94 -18.98 -17.77 3.81
CA GLN A 94 -18.11 -18.79 4.43
C GLN A 94 -18.16 -20.13 3.71
N SER A 95 -19.32 -20.53 3.19
CA SER A 95 -19.50 -21.79 2.46
C SER A 95 -18.70 -21.86 1.16
N VAL A 96 -18.41 -20.72 0.53
CA VAL A 96 -17.58 -20.63 -0.67
C VAL A 96 -16.14 -20.27 -0.34
N VAL A 97 -15.93 -19.30 0.54
CA VAL A 97 -14.58 -18.80 0.87
C VAL A 97 -13.76 -19.88 1.57
N THR A 98 -14.32 -20.59 2.56
CA THR A 98 -13.55 -21.57 3.37
C THR A 98 -12.87 -22.67 2.53
N PRO A 99 -13.54 -23.30 1.53
CA PRO A 99 -12.86 -24.19 0.59
C PRO A 99 -11.72 -23.55 -0.21
N LEU A 100 -11.87 -22.28 -0.64
CA LEU A 100 -10.82 -21.56 -1.39
C LEU A 100 -9.57 -21.35 -0.54
N LEU A 101 -9.74 -21.00 0.74
CA LEU A 101 -8.63 -20.74 1.66
C LEU A 101 -7.73 -21.98 1.86
N LYS A 102 -8.27 -23.19 1.66
CA LYS A 102 -7.50 -24.45 1.71
C LYS A 102 -6.60 -24.65 0.49
N THR A 103 -6.80 -23.88 -0.58
CA THR A 103 -6.04 -23.98 -1.83
C THR A 103 -4.89 -22.98 -1.90
N VAL A 104 -4.77 -22.08 -0.90
CA VAL A 104 -3.64 -21.16 -0.74
C VAL A 104 -2.39 -21.99 -0.41
N SER A 105 -1.32 -21.80 -1.18
CA SER A 105 -0.11 -22.63 -1.17
C SER A 105 1.11 -21.85 -0.70
N THR A 106 1.62 -22.21 0.48
CA THR A 106 2.91 -21.69 0.96
C THR A 106 4.06 -22.07 0.04
N SER A 107 3.99 -23.22 -0.65
CA SER A 107 5.03 -23.61 -1.61
C SER A 107 5.09 -22.65 -2.80
N ASN A 108 3.95 -22.16 -3.30
CA ASN A 108 3.95 -21.14 -4.36
C ASN A 108 4.54 -19.83 -3.86
N MET A 109 4.14 -19.40 -2.65
CA MET A 109 4.65 -18.19 -2.02
C MET A 109 6.18 -18.27 -1.82
N GLN A 110 6.68 -19.40 -1.31
CA GLN A 110 8.11 -19.69 -1.13
C GLN A 110 8.87 -19.65 -2.44
N ASN A 111 8.37 -20.29 -3.50
CA ASN A 111 9.01 -20.32 -4.80
C ASN A 111 9.12 -18.91 -5.40
N ASN A 112 8.02 -18.15 -5.35
CA ASN A 112 7.99 -16.78 -5.87
C ASN A 112 8.93 -15.86 -5.08
N LEU A 113 8.93 -15.95 -3.74
CA LEU A 113 9.80 -15.14 -2.91
C LEU A 113 11.28 -15.53 -3.10
N GLY A 114 11.55 -16.82 -3.31
CA GLY A 114 12.87 -17.32 -3.69
C GLY A 114 13.41 -16.64 -4.93
N VAL A 115 12.57 -16.37 -5.94
CA VAL A 115 12.98 -15.60 -7.13
C VAL A 115 13.19 -14.12 -6.79
N LEU A 116 12.23 -13.47 -6.12
CA LEU A 116 12.29 -12.04 -5.80
C LEU A 116 13.51 -11.66 -4.94
N THR A 117 13.94 -12.56 -4.06
CA THR A 117 15.11 -12.36 -3.20
C THR A 117 16.43 -12.69 -3.91
N THR A 118 16.42 -13.20 -5.14
CA THR A 118 17.66 -13.38 -5.93
C THR A 118 18.17 -12.07 -6.53
N PHE A 119 17.26 -11.14 -6.85
CA PHE A 119 17.63 -9.78 -7.26
C PHE A 119 18.53 -9.14 -6.18
N ASN A 120 19.55 -8.38 -6.60
CA ASN A 120 20.42 -7.70 -5.63
C ASN A 120 19.62 -6.79 -4.69
N ASN A 121 18.73 -6.01 -5.29
CA ASN A 121 17.68 -5.24 -4.64
C ASN A 121 16.55 -5.06 -5.66
N ARG A 122 15.39 -4.59 -5.21
CA ARG A 122 14.26 -4.21 -6.07
C ARG A 122 14.08 -2.70 -6.10
N TYR A 123 15.16 -1.94 -5.89
CA TYR A 123 15.14 -0.49 -5.80
C TYR A 123 14.63 0.17 -7.09
N TYR A 124 13.76 1.17 -6.95
CA TYR A 124 12.98 1.75 -8.06
C TYR A 124 13.81 2.37 -9.21
N LYS A 125 15.02 2.82 -8.93
CA LYS A 125 15.99 3.36 -9.92
C LYS A 125 16.92 2.28 -10.49
N ALA A 126 16.96 1.09 -9.91
CA ALA A 126 17.86 0.02 -10.33
C ALA A 126 17.26 -0.80 -11.48
N SER A 127 18.13 -1.31 -12.36
CA SER A 127 17.71 -2.24 -13.42
C SER A 127 17.12 -3.54 -12.86
N THR A 128 17.55 -3.96 -11.66
CA THR A 128 16.98 -5.10 -10.94
C THR A 128 15.57 -4.82 -10.44
N GLY A 129 15.26 -3.59 -9.98
CA GLY A 129 13.90 -3.17 -9.62
C GLY A 129 12.96 -3.15 -10.83
N ALA A 130 13.42 -2.61 -11.97
CA ALA A 130 12.68 -2.69 -13.23
C ALA A 130 12.43 -4.14 -13.67
N SER A 131 13.46 -5.00 -13.59
CA SER A 131 13.34 -6.43 -13.92
C SER A 131 12.38 -7.17 -13.00
N ALA A 132 12.38 -6.86 -11.70
CA ALA A 132 11.42 -7.42 -10.75
C ALA A 132 9.97 -7.05 -11.11
N SER A 133 9.71 -5.80 -11.52
CA SER A 133 8.37 -5.38 -11.95
C SER A 133 7.87 -6.16 -13.17
N VAL A 134 8.75 -6.39 -14.16
CA VAL A 134 8.42 -7.20 -15.35
C VAL A 134 8.18 -8.66 -14.96
N TRP A 135 9.00 -9.21 -14.07
CA TRP A 135 8.84 -10.58 -13.59
C TRP A 135 7.50 -10.79 -12.87
N ILE A 136 7.12 -9.88 -11.95
CA ILE A 136 5.82 -9.94 -11.26
C ILE A 136 4.68 -9.87 -12.27
N ARG A 137 4.74 -8.92 -13.21
CA ARG A 137 3.75 -8.78 -14.29
C ARG A 137 3.60 -10.09 -15.08
N ASP A 138 4.71 -10.67 -15.52
CA ASP A 138 4.72 -11.90 -16.32
C ASP A 138 4.17 -13.09 -15.54
N MET A 139 4.54 -13.23 -14.26
CA MET A 139 4.05 -14.29 -13.38
C MET A 139 2.53 -14.22 -13.21
N VAL A 140 2.01 -13.03 -12.92
CA VAL A 140 0.56 -12.78 -12.75
C VAL A 140 -0.19 -12.96 -14.08
N ALA A 141 0.36 -12.45 -15.19
CA ALA A 141 -0.21 -12.65 -16.53
C ALA A 141 -0.20 -14.12 -16.97
N ASN A 142 0.74 -14.94 -16.50
CA ASN A 142 0.76 -16.37 -16.80
C ASN A 142 -0.44 -17.11 -16.18
N TYR A 143 -0.90 -16.69 -14.99
CA TYR A 143 -2.10 -17.28 -14.40
C TYR A 143 -3.37 -16.99 -15.20
N THR A 144 -3.48 -15.83 -15.85
CA THR A 144 -4.63 -15.55 -16.72
C THR A 144 -4.69 -16.52 -17.89
N LYS A 145 -3.54 -16.88 -18.47
CA LYS A 145 -3.45 -17.90 -19.53
C LYS A 145 -3.73 -19.30 -19.00
N THR A 146 -3.12 -19.67 -17.87
CA THR A 146 -3.23 -21.00 -17.25
C THR A 146 -4.69 -21.35 -16.93
N TYR A 147 -5.47 -20.38 -16.47
CA TYR A 147 -6.88 -20.58 -16.09
C TYR A 147 -7.88 -20.10 -17.16
N GLY A 148 -7.43 -19.77 -18.38
CA GLY A 148 -8.31 -19.40 -19.49
C GLY A 148 -9.12 -18.11 -19.24
N ARG A 149 -8.54 -17.15 -18.52
CA ARG A 149 -9.15 -15.90 -18.07
C ARG A 149 -8.81 -14.73 -18.98
N SER A 150 -9.26 -14.79 -20.24
CA SER A 150 -9.03 -13.73 -21.24
C SER A 150 -9.71 -12.40 -20.91
N ASP A 151 -10.65 -12.39 -19.96
CA ASP A 151 -11.33 -11.22 -19.44
C ASP A 151 -10.47 -10.40 -18.45
N VAL A 152 -9.40 -10.99 -17.91
CA VAL A 152 -8.54 -10.38 -16.89
C VAL A 152 -7.37 -9.65 -17.53
N THR A 153 -7.14 -8.40 -17.12
CA THR A 153 -6.02 -7.58 -17.63
C THR A 153 -4.89 -7.51 -16.61
N VAL A 154 -3.63 -7.54 -17.07
CA VAL A 154 -2.43 -7.33 -16.24
C VAL A 154 -1.51 -6.36 -16.97
N SER A 155 -1.36 -5.14 -16.43
CA SER A 155 -0.65 -4.04 -17.10
C SER A 155 0.36 -3.38 -16.19
N LEU A 156 1.44 -2.89 -16.80
CA LEU A 156 2.36 -1.97 -16.14
C LEU A 156 1.74 -0.57 -16.11
N PHE A 157 1.94 0.12 -14.99
CA PHE A 157 1.70 1.56 -14.83
C PHE A 157 3.07 2.25 -14.77
N SER A 158 3.37 3.02 -15.82
CA SER A 158 4.64 3.72 -15.95
C SER A 158 4.73 4.94 -15.03
N HIS A 159 5.92 5.16 -14.49
CA HIS A 159 6.27 6.34 -13.70
C HIS A 159 7.41 7.13 -14.37
N SER A 160 7.86 8.22 -13.75
CA SER A 160 9.04 8.97 -14.19
C SER A 160 10.36 8.20 -14.06
N PHE A 161 10.35 7.09 -13.33
CA PHE A 161 11.48 6.21 -13.02
C PHE A 161 11.32 4.82 -13.65
N VAL A 162 12.39 4.03 -13.63
CA VAL A 162 12.51 2.79 -14.45
C VAL A 162 11.63 1.64 -13.96
N GLN A 163 11.35 1.54 -12.66
CA GLN A 163 10.42 0.55 -12.12
C GLN A 163 8.97 0.99 -12.36
N SER A 164 8.15 0.10 -12.92
CA SER A 164 6.72 0.34 -13.11
C SER A 164 5.92 -0.30 -11.98
N SER A 165 4.76 0.27 -11.63
CA SER A 165 3.78 -0.46 -10.83
C SER A 165 3.02 -1.48 -11.69
N ILE A 166 2.39 -2.48 -11.08
CA ILE A 166 1.54 -3.45 -11.79
C ILE A 166 0.10 -3.28 -11.32
N ILE A 167 -0.85 -3.30 -12.25
CA ILE A 167 -2.29 -3.39 -11.96
C ILE A 167 -2.83 -4.62 -12.68
N ALA A 168 -3.29 -5.61 -11.90
CA ALA A 168 -4.06 -6.74 -12.40
C ALA A 168 -5.54 -6.56 -12.05
N LYS A 169 -6.43 -6.66 -13.03
CA LYS A 169 -7.86 -6.40 -12.88
C LYS A 169 -8.68 -7.60 -13.28
N ILE A 170 -9.44 -8.12 -12.31
CA ILE A 170 -10.54 -9.06 -12.56
C ILE A 170 -11.80 -8.22 -12.80
N PRO A 171 -12.40 -8.27 -14.01
CA PRO A 171 -13.58 -7.47 -14.28
C PRO A 171 -14.76 -7.97 -13.45
N GLY A 172 -15.54 -7.02 -12.94
CA GLY A 172 -16.87 -7.30 -12.42
C GLY A 172 -17.88 -7.44 -13.55
N LYS A 173 -19.00 -8.12 -13.28
CA LYS A 173 -20.19 -8.09 -14.16
C LYS A 173 -20.68 -6.65 -14.37
N ASN A 174 -20.57 -5.82 -13.33
CA ASN A 174 -20.78 -4.38 -13.39
C ASN A 174 -19.43 -3.66 -13.56
N SER A 175 -19.05 -3.35 -14.80
CA SER A 175 -17.77 -2.68 -15.10
C SER A 175 -17.68 -1.24 -14.53
N GLY A 176 -18.81 -0.62 -14.20
CA GLY A 176 -18.91 0.67 -13.51
C GLY A 176 -19.09 0.57 -11.99
N GLY A 177 -18.94 -0.63 -11.44
CA GLY A 177 -19.03 -0.93 -10.00
C GLY A 177 -17.94 -0.25 -9.19
N SER A 178 -18.07 -0.29 -7.86
CA SER A 178 -17.07 0.28 -6.96
C SER A 178 -15.97 -0.76 -6.73
N THR A 179 -14.75 -0.46 -7.20
CA THR A 179 -13.64 -1.40 -7.23
C THR A 179 -13.15 -1.74 -5.83
N THR A 180 -12.93 -3.02 -5.55
CA THR A 180 -12.17 -3.49 -4.39
C THR A 180 -10.71 -3.66 -4.80
N ILE A 181 -9.78 -3.06 -4.05
CA ILE A 181 -8.35 -3.04 -4.38
C ILE A 181 -7.57 -3.68 -3.24
N LEU A 182 -6.59 -4.52 -3.59
CA LEU A 182 -5.60 -5.07 -2.69
C LEU A 182 -4.21 -4.66 -3.21
N GLY A 183 -3.32 -4.23 -2.33
CA GLY A 183 -2.03 -3.65 -2.69
C GLY A 183 -0.88 -4.12 -1.81
N ALA A 184 0.32 -4.09 -2.37
CA ALA A 184 1.61 -4.36 -1.72
C ALA A 184 2.66 -3.56 -2.49
N HIS A 185 3.76 -3.17 -1.86
CA HIS A 185 4.87 -2.63 -2.63
C HIS A 185 5.83 -3.74 -3.04
N MET A 186 6.51 -3.54 -4.17
CA MET A 186 7.42 -4.55 -4.72
C MET A 186 8.88 -4.15 -4.60
N ASP A 187 9.18 -2.89 -4.32
CA ASP A 187 10.55 -2.45 -4.19
C ASP A 187 11.21 -2.97 -2.91
N SER A 188 12.50 -2.73 -2.79
CA SER A 188 13.26 -2.99 -1.57
C SER A 188 14.47 -2.07 -1.53
N ILE A 189 14.83 -1.66 -0.32
CA ILE A 189 15.93 -0.73 -0.07
C ILE A 189 16.92 -1.28 0.95
N ASN A 190 18.16 -0.80 0.89
CA ASN A 190 19.13 -0.97 1.96
C ASN A 190 19.54 0.42 2.46
N LEU A 191 19.22 0.82 3.69
CA LEU A 191 19.49 2.18 4.15
C LEU A 191 20.98 2.54 4.25
N ALA A 192 21.87 1.54 4.36
CA ALA A 192 23.31 1.76 4.35
C ALA A 192 23.82 2.14 2.94
N ASP A 193 23.23 1.55 1.90
CA ASP A 193 23.43 1.94 0.49
C ASP A 193 22.12 1.75 -0.28
N PRO A 194 21.27 2.80 -0.35
CA PRO A 194 19.95 2.71 -1.00
C PRO A 194 20.00 2.31 -2.46
N THR A 195 21.13 2.56 -3.14
CA THR A 195 21.25 2.42 -4.59
C THR A 195 21.82 1.07 -5.01
N GLY A 196 22.94 0.67 -4.41
CA GLY A 196 23.68 -0.54 -4.77
C GLY A 196 23.61 -1.65 -3.73
N GLY A 197 23.15 -1.33 -2.52
CA GLY A 197 23.16 -2.25 -1.38
C GLY A 197 22.31 -3.47 -1.64
N ARG A 198 22.76 -4.61 -1.10
CA ARG A 198 21.99 -5.85 -1.10
C ARG A 198 20.74 -5.64 -0.23
N ALA A 199 19.56 -5.79 -0.82
CA ALA A 199 18.26 -5.69 -0.15
C ALA A 199 17.37 -6.84 -0.62
N PRO A 200 17.49 -8.04 0.00
CA PRO A 200 16.65 -9.16 -0.38
C PRO A 200 15.17 -8.81 -0.21
N GLY A 201 14.81 -7.96 0.77
CA GLY A 201 13.45 -7.48 1.00
C GLY A 201 12.50 -8.66 1.10
N ALA A 202 12.85 -9.64 1.94
CA ALA A 202 12.14 -10.90 2.01
C ALA A 202 10.80 -10.70 2.69
N ASP A 203 10.80 -10.04 3.84
CA ASP A 203 9.60 -9.69 4.55
C ASP A 203 8.99 -8.40 4.00
N ASP A 204 9.85 -7.39 3.81
CA ASP A 204 9.54 -6.01 3.42
C ASP A 204 9.94 -5.72 1.94
N ASP A 205 8.98 -5.68 1.00
CA ASP A 205 7.66 -6.32 1.10
C ASP A 205 7.53 -7.51 0.15
N GLY A 206 8.54 -8.39 0.24
CA GLY A 206 8.51 -9.65 -0.47
C GLY A 206 7.31 -10.51 -0.07
N THR A 207 6.92 -10.50 1.21
CA THR A 207 5.80 -11.32 1.69
C THR A 207 4.45 -10.80 1.22
N GLY A 208 4.15 -9.50 1.33
CA GLY A 208 2.93 -8.90 0.81
C GLY A 208 2.80 -9.08 -0.70
N THR A 209 3.90 -8.89 -1.43
CA THR A 209 3.97 -9.14 -2.88
C THR A 209 3.56 -10.57 -3.24
N VAL A 210 4.14 -11.60 -2.61
CA VAL A 210 3.81 -13.00 -2.96
C VAL A 210 2.46 -13.46 -2.43
N ASN A 211 1.97 -12.84 -1.35
CA ASN A 211 0.62 -13.07 -0.84
C ASN A 211 -0.44 -12.60 -1.83
N LEU A 212 -0.26 -11.43 -2.45
CA LEU A 212 -1.14 -10.96 -3.52
C LEU A 212 -1.09 -11.87 -4.76
N ILE A 213 0.10 -12.32 -5.16
CA ILE A 213 0.26 -13.22 -6.31
C ILE A 213 -0.53 -14.52 -6.06
N GLU A 214 -0.40 -15.09 -4.87
CA GLU A 214 -1.10 -16.33 -4.51
C GLU A 214 -2.61 -16.13 -4.35
N ALA A 215 -3.06 -15.01 -3.76
CA ALA A 215 -4.47 -14.67 -3.66
C ALA A 215 -5.12 -14.52 -5.05
N PHE A 216 -4.44 -13.82 -5.96
CA PHE A 216 -4.87 -13.68 -7.36
C PHE A 216 -4.98 -15.05 -8.05
N ARG A 217 -3.97 -15.92 -7.88
CA ARG A 217 -3.98 -17.28 -8.42
C ARG A 217 -5.18 -18.09 -7.93
N VAL A 218 -5.43 -18.08 -6.62
CA VAL A 218 -6.54 -18.84 -6.00
C VAL A 218 -7.88 -18.42 -6.59
N LEU A 219 -8.12 -17.11 -6.73
CA LEU A 219 -9.36 -16.58 -7.31
C LEU A 219 -9.51 -16.93 -8.80
N LEU A 220 -8.44 -16.88 -9.59
CA LEU A 220 -8.50 -17.31 -10.99
C LEU A 220 -8.78 -18.80 -11.11
N ALA A 221 -8.10 -19.63 -10.31
CA ALA A 221 -8.28 -21.08 -10.28
C ALA A 221 -9.70 -21.50 -9.90
N SER A 222 -10.36 -20.73 -9.03
CA SER A 222 -11.75 -20.95 -8.62
C SER A 222 -12.79 -20.42 -9.61
N ASN A 223 -12.35 -19.94 -10.78
CA ASN A 223 -13.20 -19.29 -11.78
C ASN A 223 -13.98 -18.08 -11.21
N PHE A 224 -13.40 -17.33 -10.27
CA PHE A 224 -14.04 -16.17 -9.63
C PHE A 224 -14.49 -15.13 -10.66
N ARG A 225 -15.80 -14.81 -10.64
CA ARG A 225 -16.46 -13.81 -11.51
C ARG A 225 -17.24 -12.84 -10.62
N PRO A 226 -16.60 -11.78 -10.10
CA PRO A 226 -17.24 -10.89 -9.16
C PRO A 226 -18.33 -10.05 -9.81
N THR A 227 -19.23 -9.50 -8.99
CA THR A 227 -20.21 -8.50 -9.39
C THR A 227 -19.52 -7.16 -9.63
N ASP A 228 -18.71 -6.69 -8.67
CA ASP A 228 -17.90 -5.47 -8.79
C ASP A 228 -16.44 -5.79 -9.16
N PRO A 229 -15.68 -4.87 -9.80
CA PRO A 229 -14.30 -5.14 -10.17
C PRO A 229 -13.38 -5.37 -8.95
N VAL A 230 -12.40 -6.26 -9.10
CA VAL A 230 -11.32 -6.46 -8.12
C VAL A 230 -9.98 -6.20 -8.77
N GLU A 231 -9.14 -5.39 -8.14
CA GLU A 231 -7.80 -5.07 -8.62
C GLU A 231 -6.72 -5.44 -7.60
N PHE A 232 -5.59 -5.94 -8.12
CA PHE A 232 -4.40 -6.31 -7.37
C PHE A 232 -3.27 -5.41 -7.85
N HIS A 233 -2.69 -4.64 -6.94
CA HIS A 233 -1.69 -3.64 -7.24
C HIS A 233 -0.36 -4.02 -6.60
N TRP A 234 0.72 -3.89 -7.38
CA TRP A 234 2.08 -3.94 -6.86
C TRP A 234 2.72 -2.58 -7.10
N TYR A 235 2.98 -1.86 -6.01
CA TYR A 235 3.47 -0.49 -6.05
C TYR A 235 4.98 -0.45 -6.22
N ALA A 236 5.43 0.59 -6.92
CA ALA A 236 6.85 0.87 -7.10
C ALA A 236 7.22 2.04 -6.20
N ALA A 237 8.46 2.08 -5.73
CA ALA A 237 9.01 3.22 -5.00
C ALA A 237 8.19 3.63 -3.76
N GLU A 238 7.75 2.66 -2.97
CA GLU A 238 7.17 2.91 -1.63
C GLU A 238 8.25 3.52 -0.73
N GLU A 239 9.44 2.93 -0.76
CA GLU A 239 10.56 3.12 0.18
C GLU A 239 11.21 4.51 0.13
N VAL A 240 10.79 5.32 -0.84
CA VAL A 240 11.32 6.66 -1.09
C VAL A 240 10.22 7.72 -1.09
N GLY A 241 9.12 7.43 -0.39
CA GLY A 241 8.04 8.37 -0.11
C GLY A 241 6.77 8.08 -0.89
N LEU A 242 6.39 6.81 -1.01
CA LEU A 242 5.09 6.35 -1.52
C LEU A 242 4.78 6.81 -2.96
N LEU A 243 5.80 6.85 -3.83
CA LEU A 243 5.66 7.46 -5.15
C LEU A 243 4.65 6.72 -6.04
N GLY A 244 4.74 5.40 -6.11
CA GLY A 244 3.89 4.60 -7.00
C GLY A 244 2.42 4.60 -6.60
N SER A 245 2.12 4.39 -5.32
CA SER A 245 0.74 4.41 -4.82
C SER A 245 0.13 5.80 -4.88
N GLN A 246 0.88 6.87 -4.60
CA GLN A 246 0.39 8.25 -4.76
C GLN A 246 0.02 8.57 -6.20
N ALA A 247 0.87 8.20 -7.17
CA ALA A 247 0.59 8.44 -8.58
C ALA A 247 -0.70 7.73 -9.02
N ILE A 248 -0.89 6.46 -8.61
CA ILE A 248 -2.09 5.69 -8.94
C ILE A 248 -3.33 6.24 -8.22
N ALA A 249 -3.28 6.46 -6.91
CA ALA A 249 -4.42 6.95 -6.14
C ALA A 249 -4.88 8.35 -6.60
N THR A 250 -3.93 9.24 -6.92
CA THR A 250 -4.20 10.57 -7.49
C THR A 250 -4.80 10.46 -8.89
N SER A 251 -4.30 9.54 -9.73
CA SER A 251 -4.89 9.25 -11.03
C SER A 251 -6.33 8.71 -10.92
N TYR A 252 -6.59 7.84 -9.94
CA TYR A 252 -7.92 7.28 -9.69
C TYR A 252 -8.90 8.37 -9.24
N LYS A 253 -8.48 9.24 -8.31
CA LYS A 253 -9.27 10.38 -7.85
C LYS A 253 -9.60 11.34 -9.00
N SER A 254 -8.60 11.73 -9.80
CA SER A 254 -8.80 12.65 -10.92
C SER A 254 -9.69 12.09 -12.03
N LYS A 255 -9.67 10.77 -12.26
CA LYS A 255 -10.54 10.07 -13.21
C LYS A 255 -11.93 9.74 -12.65
N GLY A 256 -12.19 10.03 -11.37
CA GLY A 256 -13.45 9.72 -10.72
C GLY A 256 -13.71 8.21 -10.56
N VAL A 257 -12.65 7.40 -10.43
CA VAL A 257 -12.77 5.96 -10.17
C VAL A 257 -13.43 5.75 -8.82
N LYS A 258 -14.48 4.92 -8.79
CA LYS A 258 -15.15 4.53 -7.54
C LYS A 258 -14.36 3.41 -6.88
N VAL A 259 -13.81 3.67 -5.70
CA VAL A 259 -13.11 2.67 -4.89
C VAL A 259 -13.94 2.37 -3.66
N LYS A 260 -14.29 1.10 -3.49
CA LYS A 260 -15.07 0.58 -2.36
C LYS A 260 -14.20 0.36 -1.13
N ALA A 261 -13.01 -0.19 -1.35
CA ALA A 261 -12.06 -0.52 -0.30
C ALA A 261 -10.67 -0.70 -0.90
N PHE A 262 -9.66 -0.31 -0.13
CA PHE A 262 -8.25 -0.61 -0.37
C PHE A 262 -7.68 -1.35 0.85
N MET A 263 -7.01 -2.48 0.65
CA MET A 263 -6.26 -3.16 1.70
C MET A 263 -4.78 -3.27 1.30
N GLN A 264 -3.90 -2.73 2.15
CA GLN A 264 -2.45 -2.93 2.04
C GLN A 264 -2.05 -4.27 2.66
N LEU A 265 -1.16 -5.00 2.02
CA LEU A 265 -0.33 -6.04 2.61
C LEU A 265 1.10 -5.53 2.53
N ASP A 266 1.70 -5.28 3.68
CA ASP A 266 3.07 -4.78 3.78
C ASP A 266 3.67 -5.36 5.05
N MET A 267 4.62 -6.26 4.85
CA MET A 267 5.14 -7.20 5.84
C MET A 267 4.05 -8.11 6.41
N SER A 268 4.31 -9.40 6.34
CA SER A 268 3.37 -10.44 6.79
C SER A 268 4.10 -11.71 7.19
N GLY A 269 5.42 -11.67 7.28
CA GLY A 269 6.26 -12.83 7.45
C GLY A 269 6.70 -13.07 8.88
N TYR A 270 6.65 -12.06 9.75
CA TYR A 270 7.39 -12.10 11.00
C TYR A 270 6.57 -11.71 12.23
N PHE A 271 6.87 -12.38 13.33
CA PHE A 271 6.58 -11.88 14.66
C PHE A 271 7.72 -12.28 15.60
N LYS A 272 8.04 -11.41 16.54
CA LYS A 272 9.13 -11.64 17.48
C LYS A 272 8.92 -12.94 18.29
N PRO A 273 9.92 -13.85 18.34
CA PRO A 273 9.81 -15.06 19.16
C PRO A 273 9.51 -14.73 20.63
N GLY A 274 8.50 -15.42 21.19
CA GLY A 274 8.04 -15.20 22.56
C GLY A 274 6.95 -14.13 22.71
N THR A 275 6.50 -13.50 21.63
CA THR A 275 5.33 -12.59 21.63
C THR A 275 4.09 -13.27 21.07
N THR A 276 2.94 -12.63 21.23
CA THR A 276 1.67 -13.12 20.68
C THR A 276 1.66 -12.95 19.15
N GLU A 277 1.34 -14.04 18.43
CA GLU A 277 1.07 -14.04 17.00
C GLU A 277 -0.29 -13.39 16.73
N VAL A 278 -0.34 -12.30 15.95
CA VAL A 278 -1.55 -11.54 15.65
C VAL A 278 -1.48 -10.94 14.23
N MET A 279 -2.61 -10.54 13.66
CA MET A 279 -2.62 -9.49 12.63
C MET A 279 -2.88 -8.14 13.33
N ALA A 280 -1.90 -7.25 13.32
CA ALA A 280 -1.98 -5.95 13.96
C ALA A 280 -2.64 -4.94 12.99
N LEU A 281 -3.83 -4.46 13.33
CA LEU A 281 -4.57 -3.51 12.50
C LEU A 281 -4.14 -2.09 12.83
N GLN A 282 -3.74 -1.33 11.81
CA GLN A 282 -3.35 0.07 12.01
C GLN A 282 -4.46 0.93 12.63
N ALA A 283 -4.03 1.93 13.41
CA ALA A 283 -4.91 2.79 14.19
C ALA A 283 -5.15 4.17 13.57
N ASP A 284 -4.32 4.60 12.63
CA ASP A 284 -4.32 5.91 11.97
C ASP A 284 -4.28 5.79 10.44
N PHE A 285 -4.71 6.85 9.75
CA PHE A 285 -4.78 6.92 8.27
C PHE A 285 -5.53 5.74 7.61
N ILE A 286 -6.60 5.27 8.26
CA ILE A 286 -7.47 4.17 7.80
C ILE A 286 -8.95 4.58 7.86
N ASP A 287 -9.80 3.81 7.17
CA ASP A 287 -11.25 3.91 7.30
C ASP A 287 -11.76 3.03 8.46
N PRO A 288 -12.44 3.60 9.48
CA PRO A 288 -12.90 2.84 10.64
C PRO A 288 -13.92 1.73 10.33
N ALA A 289 -14.77 1.92 9.33
CA ALA A 289 -15.78 0.93 8.95
C ALA A 289 -15.11 -0.25 8.22
N LEU A 290 -14.15 0.03 7.33
CA LEU A 290 -13.37 -1.00 6.66
C LEU A 290 -12.52 -1.78 7.66
N ASN A 291 -11.92 -1.09 8.64
CA ASN A 291 -11.16 -1.73 9.69
C ASN A 291 -12.04 -2.62 10.59
N THR A 292 -13.30 -2.23 10.84
CA THR A 292 -14.29 -3.07 11.54
C THR A 292 -14.66 -4.30 10.72
N PHE A 293 -14.85 -4.16 9.41
CA PHE A 293 -15.05 -5.28 8.50
C PHE A 293 -13.86 -6.23 8.51
N LEU A 294 -12.63 -5.71 8.46
CA LEU A 294 -11.41 -6.52 8.48
C LEU A 294 -11.26 -7.31 9.78
N LYS A 295 -11.63 -6.75 10.94
CA LYS A 295 -11.70 -7.51 12.22
C LYS A 295 -12.65 -8.70 12.12
N ALA A 296 -13.84 -8.49 11.55
CA ALA A 296 -14.83 -9.56 11.37
C ALA A 296 -14.31 -10.62 10.39
N LEU A 297 -13.66 -10.19 9.31
CA LEU A 297 -13.05 -11.05 8.30
C LEU A 297 -11.94 -11.94 8.90
N ILE A 298 -11.02 -11.35 9.67
CA ILE A 298 -9.95 -12.07 10.36
C ILE A 298 -10.54 -13.08 11.35
N THR A 299 -11.52 -12.65 12.14
CA THR A 299 -12.21 -13.53 13.11
C THR A 299 -12.88 -14.73 12.43
N ALA A 300 -13.41 -14.55 11.22
CA ALA A 300 -14.11 -15.60 10.49
C ALA A 300 -13.18 -16.57 9.76
N TYR A 301 -12.04 -16.10 9.27
CA TYR A 301 -11.25 -16.82 8.26
C TYR A 301 -9.79 -17.10 8.63
N SER A 302 -9.27 -16.48 9.69
CA SER A 302 -7.91 -16.72 10.14
C SER A 302 -7.84 -17.57 11.40
N ARG A 303 -6.76 -18.35 11.50
CA ARG A 303 -6.35 -18.99 12.75
C ARG A 303 -5.80 -17.98 13.76
N ILE A 304 -5.16 -16.90 13.29
CA ILE A 304 -4.51 -15.91 14.16
C ILE A 304 -5.50 -14.78 14.48
N PRO A 305 -5.53 -14.28 15.73
CA PRO A 305 -6.43 -13.20 16.10
C PRO A 305 -5.95 -11.86 15.52
N TRP A 306 -6.86 -10.90 15.45
CA TRP A 306 -6.48 -9.50 15.23
C TRP A 306 -6.14 -8.82 16.56
N ALA A 307 -5.31 -7.79 16.50
CA ALA A 307 -5.10 -6.82 17.57
C ALA A 307 -5.08 -5.41 16.99
N MET A 308 -5.36 -4.38 17.80
CA MET A 308 -5.12 -3.00 17.37
C MET A 308 -3.65 -2.66 17.59
N ASP A 309 -3.00 -2.10 16.57
CA ASP A 309 -1.65 -1.57 16.72
C ASP A 309 -1.64 -0.19 17.37
N LYS A 310 -0.45 0.29 17.70
CA LYS A 310 -0.17 1.71 17.94
C LYS A 310 -0.29 2.48 16.62
N ALA A 311 -0.51 3.78 16.71
CA ALA A 311 -0.46 4.65 15.53
C ALA A 311 0.90 4.50 14.83
N CYS A 312 0.89 4.17 13.54
CA CYS A 312 2.11 4.02 12.76
C CYS A 312 2.78 5.39 12.53
N GLY A 313 1.98 6.45 12.56
CA GLY A 313 2.38 7.81 12.22
C GLY A 313 2.17 8.11 10.74
N TYR A 314 2.62 9.31 10.36
CA TYR A 314 2.42 9.83 9.01
C TYR A 314 3.12 8.98 7.94
N ALA A 315 2.51 8.86 6.76
CA ALA A 315 3.10 8.23 5.56
C ALA A 315 3.76 6.87 5.83
N CYS A 316 3.06 5.99 6.54
CA CYS A 316 3.60 4.72 7.00
C CYS A 316 3.79 3.66 5.91
N SER A 317 2.86 3.58 4.95
CA SER A 317 2.88 2.67 3.81
C SER A 317 1.81 3.12 2.79
N ASP A 318 1.63 2.41 1.67
CA ASP A 318 0.79 2.82 0.54
C ASP A 318 -0.70 3.05 0.89
N HIS A 319 -1.22 2.45 1.97
CA HIS A 319 -2.56 2.74 2.49
C HIS A 319 -2.78 4.24 2.77
N ALA A 320 -1.72 4.94 3.15
CA ALA A 320 -1.76 6.38 3.40
C ALA A 320 -2.01 7.17 2.11
N SER A 321 -1.51 6.71 0.95
CA SER A 321 -1.79 7.33 -0.36
C SER A 321 -3.27 7.26 -0.71
N TRP A 322 -3.90 6.10 -0.49
CA TRP A 322 -5.33 5.90 -0.71
C TRP A 322 -6.19 6.70 0.27
N TYR A 323 -5.80 6.72 1.55
CA TYR A 323 -6.45 7.54 2.58
C TYR A 323 -6.38 9.03 2.22
N LYS A 324 -5.19 9.54 1.87
CA LYS A 324 -4.96 10.94 1.45
C LYS A 324 -5.76 11.30 0.21
N ALA A 325 -5.92 10.38 -0.73
CA ALA A 325 -6.80 10.55 -1.89
C ALA A 325 -8.31 10.55 -1.51
N GLY A 326 -8.67 10.16 -0.30
CA GLY A 326 -10.04 10.15 0.22
C GLY A 326 -10.78 8.83 -0.04
N PHE A 327 -10.04 7.74 -0.28
CA PHE A 327 -10.59 6.41 -0.46
C PHE A 327 -10.51 5.60 0.85
N PRO A 328 -11.47 4.70 1.12
CA PRO A 328 -11.39 3.83 2.30
C PRO A 328 -10.17 2.90 2.22
N SER A 329 -9.30 2.95 3.21
CA SER A 329 -8.09 2.13 3.30
C SER A 329 -8.01 1.36 4.62
N ALA A 330 -7.40 0.18 4.60
CA ALA A 330 -7.06 -0.60 5.77
C ALA A 330 -5.69 -1.26 5.61
N PHE A 331 -5.04 -1.55 6.73
CA PHE A 331 -3.70 -2.13 6.74
C PHE A 331 -3.55 -3.10 7.93
N PRO A 332 -3.68 -4.42 7.69
CA PRO A 332 -3.19 -5.45 8.61
C PRO A 332 -1.66 -5.58 8.48
N TYR A 333 -0.98 -5.50 9.61
CA TYR A 333 0.46 -5.61 9.77
C TYR A 333 0.83 -6.88 10.53
N GLU A 334 2.06 -7.37 10.34
CA GLU A 334 2.52 -8.69 10.83
C GLU A 334 2.57 -8.82 12.36
N ALA A 335 2.78 -7.72 13.08
CA ALA A 335 2.94 -7.73 14.52
C ALA A 335 2.60 -6.37 15.12
N ILE A 336 2.35 -6.34 16.44
CA ILE A 336 2.26 -5.05 17.15
C ILE A 336 3.60 -4.34 17.05
N THR A 337 3.59 -3.06 16.65
CA THR A 337 4.78 -2.21 16.50
C THR A 337 5.70 -2.32 17.72
N GLY A 338 6.95 -2.72 17.45
CA GLY A 338 7.99 -3.11 18.40
C GLY A 338 8.27 -4.62 18.45
N ASN A 339 7.44 -5.44 17.82
CA ASN A 339 7.60 -6.90 17.67
C ASN A 339 7.66 -7.35 16.21
N ASP A 340 7.65 -6.40 15.28
CA ASP A 340 7.91 -6.53 13.86
C ASP A 340 9.39 -6.82 13.56
N ASN A 341 9.68 -7.18 12.32
CA ASN A 341 11.01 -7.61 11.88
C ASN A 341 12.08 -6.51 12.05
N PRO A 342 13.09 -6.69 12.93
CA PRO A 342 14.10 -5.66 13.18
C PRO A 342 15.17 -5.57 12.08
N ASN A 343 15.06 -6.37 11.01
CA ASN A 343 16.05 -6.45 9.94
C ASN A 343 15.63 -5.77 8.65
N ILE A 344 14.44 -5.16 8.60
CA ILE A 344 13.95 -4.44 7.41
C ILE A 344 14.96 -3.41 6.90
N HIS A 345 14.83 -3.07 5.63
CA HIS A 345 15.71 -2.13 4.92
C HIS A 345 17.21 -2.47 5.00
N SER A 346 17.56 -3.76 5.06
CA SER A 346 18.93 -4.23 5.17
C SER A 346 19.18 -5.52 4.40
N ALA A 347 20.45 -5.91 4.29
CA ALA A 347 20.84 -7.20 3.69
C ALA A 347 20.39 -8.42 4.52
N LYS A 348 19.94 -8.20 5.77
CA LYS A 348 19.54 -9.25 6.70
C LYS A 348 18.04 -9.56 6.67
N ASP A 349 17.24 -8.73 6.00
CA ASP A 349 15.83 -9.06 5.78
C ASP A 349 15.72 -10.28 4.85
N THR A 350 15.60 -11.44 5.46
CA THR A 350 15.69 -12.76 4.83
C THR A 350 14.75 -13.73 5.54
N THR A 351 14.34 -14.80 4.85
CA THR A 351 13.43 -15.81 5.42
C THR A 351 14.06 -16.69 6.50
N SER A 352 15.37 -16.54 6.77
CA SER A 352 16.10 -17.32 7.78
C SER A 352 16.18 -16.64 9.15
N VAL A 353 15.63 -15.44 9.30
CA VAL A 353 15.62 -14.73 10.58
C VAL A 353 14.72 -15.42 11.60
N ALA A 354 15.15 -15.44 12.87
CA ALA A 354 14.35 -16.00 13.95
C ALA A 354 13.08 -15.16 14.19
N GLY A 355 11.91 -15.73 13.89
CA GLY A 355 10.61 -15.07 13.92
C GLY A 355 9.88 -15.10 12.58
N PHE A 356 10.61 -15.30 11.47
CA PHE A 356 9.99 -15.49 10.16
C PHE A 356 9.20 -16.80 10.12
N SER A 357 7.96 -16.74 9.62
CA SER A 357 7.00 -17.83 9.63
C SER A 357 6.11 -17.81 8.38
N TRP A 358 6.28 -18.82 7.52
CA TRP A 358 5.36 -19.04 6.40
C TRP A 358 3.93 -19.37 6.84
N ALA A 359 3.76 -19.97 8.02
CA ALA A 359 2.44 -20.24 8.58
C ALA A 359 1.72 -18.96 9.03
N HIS A 360 2.49 -17.92 9.37
CA HIS A 360 1.97 -16.60 9.67
C HIS A 360 1.55 -15.87 8.38
N SER A 361 2.47 -15.78 7.41
CA SER A 361 2.20 -15.13 6.11
C SER A 361 1.06 -15.79 5.31
N LEU A 362 0.90 -17.12 5.44
CA LEU A 362 -0.23 -17.84 4.87
C LEU A 362 -1.59 -17.26 5.30
N GLU A 363 -1.71 -16.80 6.54
CA GLU A 363 -2.95 -16.24 7.05
C GLU A 363 -3.28 -14.91 6.36
N PHE A 364 -2.29 -14.07 6.06
CA PHE A 364 -2.49 -12.83 5.30
C PHE A 364 -2.93 -13.12 3.86
N ALA A 365 -2.33 -14.10 3.19
CA ALA A 365 -2.78 -14.54 1.87
C ALA A 365 -4.24 -15.05 1.87
N LYS A 366 -4.64 -15.78 2.92
CA LYS A 366 -6.05 -16.20 3.10
C LYS A 366 -6.97 -15.00 3.27
N ILE A 367 -6.59 -14.03 4.08
CA ILE A 367 -7.37 -12.80 4.29
C ILE A 367 -7.48 -11.99 3.01
N ALA A 368 -6.44 -11.94 2.17
CA ALA A 368 -6.51 -11.32 0.84
C ALA A 368 -7.56 -12.00 -0.07
N VAL A 369 -7.60 -13.33 -0.12
CA VAL A 369 -8.63 -14.08 -0.86
C VAL A 369 -10.03 -13.77 -0.32
N ALA A 370 -10.20 -13.82 1.01
CA ALA A 370 -11.48 -13.60 1.66
C ALA A 370 -11.98 -12.15 1.47
N PHE A 371 -11.09 -11.17 1.55
CA PHE A 371 -11.38 -9.74 1.38
C PHE A 371 -11.89 -9.46 -0.04
N ALA A 372 -11.19 -9.97 -1.05
CA ALA A 372 -11.59 -9.86 -2.45
C ALA A 372 -12.96 -10.51 -2.70
N TYR A 373 -13.21 -11.68 -2.13
CA TYR A 373 -14.46 -12.41 -2.35
C TYR A 373 -15.65 -11.76 -1.64
N GLU A 374 -15.56 -11.50 -0.33
CA GLU A 374 -16.66 -10.96 0.47
C GLU A 374 -17.10 -9.55 0.03
N LEU A 375 -16.19 -8.75 -0.53
CA LEU A 375 -16.52 -7.38 -0.95
C LEU A 375 -17.00 -7.28 -2.39
N ALA A 376 -16.78 -8.27 -3.24
CA ALA A 376 -16.99 -8.13 -4.68
C ALA A 376 -18.10 -9.01 -5.27
N VAL A 377 -18.73 -9.88 -4.47
CA VAL A 377 -19.79 -10.81 -4.94
C VAL A 377 -21.18 -10.22 -4.77
#